data_AF-A0A8T2XAE9-F1
#
_entry.id   AF-A0A8T2XAE9-F1
#
_cell.length_a   1.000
_cell.length_b   1.000
_cell.length_c   1.000
_cell.angle_alpha   90.00
_cell.angle_beta   90.00
_cell.angle_gamma   90.00
#
_symmetry.space_group_name_H-M   'P 1'
#
loop_
_entity.id
_entity.type
_entity.pdbx_description
1 polymer ?
#
loop_
_entity_poly.entity_id
_entity_poly.type
_entity_poly.pdbx_seq_one_letter_code
_entity_poly.pdbx_strand_id
1 'polypeptide(L)'
;MALISWKSYDDPASGNFSFHLDREANQFVIWKRSIRYWRSGVSDNGGSSRSEMPSAISYFLSNFTSTSVRNDSVPYITSSLYTNTRMVMSFAGQIQYLQLNTEKTWSVIWAQPRTRCSLYNACGNFGSCNSNNEVVCKCLPGFQPVSPEYWNSGDNSRGCTRRSPLCSNSATSDTF
;
A
#
# COMPACT_ATOMS: atom_id res chain seq x y z
N MET A 1 8.02 0.23 16.57
CA MET A 1 6.97 1.25 16.71
C MET A 1 5.77 0.80 15.89
N ALA A 2 4.56 0.91 16.44
CA ALA A 2 3.32 0.57 15.76
C ALA A 2 2.28 1.66 16.03
N LEU A 3 1.50 2.03 15.00
CA LEU A 3 0.35 2.92 15.15
C LEU A 3 -0.92 2.08 15.05
N ILE A 4 -1.81 2.21 16.02
CA ILE A 4 -3.09 1.51 16.07
C ILE A 4 -4.18 2.54 15.85
N SER A 5 -5.13 2.24 14.96
CA SER A 5 -6.24 3.14 14.69
C SER A 5 -7.17 3.24 15.88
N TRP A 6 -7.95 4.33 15.92
CA TRP A 6 -9.17 4.36 16.71
C TRP A 6 -10.20 3.39 16.13
N LYS A 7 -11.19 3.04 16.95
CA LYS A 7 -12.27 2.13 16.57
C LYS A 7 -13.29 2.81 15.66
N SER A 8 -13.58 4.08 15.90
CA SER A 8 -14.38 4.94 15.02
C SER A 8 -13.86 6.39 15.07
N TYR A 9 -14.60 7.32 14.47
CA TYR A 9 -14.29 8.75 14.51
C TYR A 9 -14.35 9.32 15.95
N ASP A 10 -15.26 8.80 16.76
CA ASP A 10 -15.65 9.27 18.08
C ASP A 10 -15.26 8.31 19.23
N ASP A 11 -14.92 7.05 18.93
CA ASP A 11 -14.47 6.05 19.91
C ASP A 11 -12.93 5.85 19.82
N PRO A 12 -12.15 6.38 20.79
CA PRO A 12 -10.70 6.27 20.81
C PRO A 12 -10.17 4.89 21.21
N ALA A 13 -11.05 3.93 21.54
CA ALA A 13 -10.64 2.56 21.80
C ALA A 13 -9.87 1.97 20.61
N SER A 14 -9.06 0.94 20.87
CA SER A 14 -8.27 0.26 19.84
C SER A 14 -9.16 -0.26 18.71
N GLY A 15 -8.85 0.19 17.49
CA GLY A 15 -9.54 -0.20 16.27
C GLY A 15 -8.94 -1.43 15.60
N ASN A 16 -9.38 -1.66 14.36
CA ASN A 16 -9.02 -2.86 13.61
C ASN A 16 -7.74 -2.71 12.79
N PHE A 17 -7.21 -1.50 12.63
CA PHE A 17 -6.07 -1.25 11.75
C PHE A 17 -4.79 -0.98 12.54
N SER A 18 -3.69 -1.57 12.11
CA SER A 18 -2.36 -1.30 12.66
C SER A 18 -1.35 -1.08 11.56
N PHE A 19 -0.41 -0.18 11.79
CA PHE A 19 0.66 0.17 10.87
C PHE A 19 2.02 -0.01 11.55
N HIS A 20 2.91 -0.79 10.95
CA HIS A 20 4.26 -1.04 11.47
C HIS A 20 5.21 -1.54 10.37
N LEU A 21 6.51 -1.55 10.68
CA LEU A 21 7.55 -2.15 9.85
C LEU A 21 7.53 -3.68 10.02
N ASP A 22 7.31 -4.39 8.92
CA ASP A 22 7.61 -5.81 8.78
C ASP A 22 9.13 -5.95 8.57
N ARG A 23 9.82 -6.49 9.57
CA ARG A 23 11.28 -6.57 9.58
C ARG A 23 11.82 -7.64 8.64
N GLU A 24 11.04 -8.69 8.39
CA GLU A 24 11.45 -9.79 7.51
C GLU A 24 11.40 -9.33 6.05
N ALA A 25 10.31 -8.65 5.67
CA ALA A 25 10.13 -8.12 4.32
C ALA A 25 10.81 -6.76 4.10
N ASN A 26 11.28 -6.09 5.16
CA ASN A 26 11.77 -4.70 5.16
C ASN A 26 10.78 -3.73 4.49
N GLN A 27 9.49 -3.89 4.80
CA GLN A 27 8.37 -3.13 4.24
C GLN A 27 7.47 -2.60 5.35
N PHE A 28 6.90 -1.41 5.13
CA PHE A 28 5.83 -0.93 5.99
C PHE A 28 4.52 -1.59 5.58
N VAL A 29 3.73 -2.00 6.56
CA VAL A 29 2.51 -2.77 6.33
C VAL A 29 1.37 -2.18 7.15
N ILE A 30 0.19 -2.07 6.53
CA ILE A 30 -1.07 -1.88 7.25
C ILE A 30 -1.74 -3.25 7.36
N TRP A 31 -2.10 -3.64 8.56
CA TRP A 31 -2.90 -4.82 8.84
C TRP A 31 -4.31 -4.39 9.22
N LYS A 32 -5.31 -5.13 8.73
CA LYS A 32 -6.69 -5.10 9.23
C LYS A 32 -6.89 -6.39 10.02
N ARG A 33 -6.75 -6.32 11.34
CA ARG A 33 -6.61 -7.48 12.23
C ARG A 33 -5.46 -8.37 11.74
N SER A 34 -5.75 -9.58 11.26
CA SER A 34 -4.77 -10.55 10.78
C SER A 34 -4.62 -10.57 9.25
N ILE A 35 -5.32 -9.67 8.53
CA ILE A 35 -5.29 -9.61 7.07
C ILE A 35 -4.40 -8.45 6.64
N ARG A 36 -3.44 -8.73 5.76
CA ARG A 36 -2.58 -7.70 5.17
C ARG A 36 -3.43 -6.80 4.28
N TYR A 37 -3.53 -5.51 4.61
CA TYR A 37 -4.42 -4.55 3.96
C TYR A 37 -3.69 -3.68 2.93
N TRP A 38 -2.45 -3.28 3.24
CA TRP A 38 -1.58 -2.51 2.36
C TRP A 38 -0.12 -2.83 2.68
N ARG A 39 0.78 -2.70 1.71
CA ARG A 39 2.23 -2.76 1.92
C ARG A 39 2.94 -1.68 1.11
N SER A 40 4.03 -1.16 1.63
CA SER A 40 4.95 -0.34 0.85
C SER A 40 5.67 -1.19 -0.20
N GLY A 41 6.16 -0.56 -1.26
CA GLY A 41 7.08 -1.20 -2.20
C GLY A 41 8.40 -1.61 -1.55
N VAL A 42 9.10 -2.52 -2.21
CA VAL A 42 10.49 -2.87 -1.90
C VAL A 42 11.39 -1.75 -2.42
N SER A 43 12.45 -1.45 -1.68
CA SER A 43 13.52 -0.55 -2.12
C SER A 43 14.50 -1.31 -3.01
N ASP A 44 14.14 -1.61 -4.25
CA ASP A 44 15.09 -2.11 -5.25
C ASP A 44 14.98 -1.34 -6.57
N ASN A 45 16.10 -1.26 -7.28
CA ASN A 45 16.42 -0.42 -8.44
C ASN A 45 15.41 -0.46 -9.60
N GLY A 46 14.22 0.10 -9.42
CA GLY A 46 13.25 0.26 -10.51
C GLY A 46 11.81 0.21 -10.04
N GLY A 47 11.26 1.36 -9.64
CA GLY A 47 9.82 1.60 -9.68
C GLY A 47 9.04 1.28 -8.39
N SER A 48 8.90 2.32 -7.57
CA SER A 48 7.60 2.74 -7.04
C SER A 48 6.99 1.94 -5.89
N SER A 49 7.22 2.48 -4.68
CA SER A 49 6.16 2.81 -3.70
C SER A 49 6.77 3.44 -2.43
N ARG A 50 8.07 3.19 -2.16
CA ARG A 50 8.83 3.91 -1.14
C ARG A 50 9.40 5.24 -1.65
N SER A 51 9.63 5.38 -2.96
CA SER A 51 10.06 6.62 -3.63
C SER A 51 9.02 7.74 -3.60
N GLU A 52 7.73 7.41 -3.45
CA GLU A 52 6.63 8.39 -3.30
C GLU A 52 6.40 8.81 -1.84
N MET A 53 7.14 8.22 -0.89
CA MET A 53 7.00 8.55 0.52
C MET A 53 7.84 9.80 0.82
N PRO A 54 7.25 10.89 1.37
CA PRO A 54 8.02 12.04 1.84
C PRO A 54 9.17 11.63 2.76
N SER A 55 10.34 12.24 2.59
CA SER A 55 11.54 11.97 3.40
C SER A 55 11.29 12.12 4.90
N ALA A 56 10.45 13.09 5.30
CA ALA A 56 10.00 13.29 6.67
C ALA A 56 9.32 12.04 7.26
N ILE A 57 8.50 11.32 6.47
CA ILE A 57 7.85 10.08 6.91
C ILE A 57 8.89 8.98 7.13
N SER A 58 9.84 8.82 6.21
CA SER A 58 10.92 7.85 6.37
C SER A 58 11.73 8.11 7.64
N TYR A 59 11.91 9.37 8.03
CA TYR A 59 12.56 9.77 9.28
C TYR A 59 11.72 9.48 10.52
N PHE A 60 10.43 9.81 10.52
CA PHE A 60 9.51 9.43 11.61
C PHE A 60 9.55 7.93 11.89
N LEU A 61 9.68 7.11 10.84
CA LEU A 61 9.68 5.66 10.93
C LEU A 61 11.05 5.04 11.24
N SER A 62 12.14 5.81 11.16
CA SER A 62 13.48 5.36 11.56
C SER A 62 13.73 5.48 13.07
N ASN A 63 12.67 5.74 13.85
CA ASN A 63 12.72 6.06 15.28
C ASN A 63 13.70 7.20 15.60
N PHE A 64 13.96 8.11 14.65
CA PHE A 64 14.95 9.18 14.83
C PHE A 64 16.38 8.68 15.12
N THR A 65 16.64 7.37 14.98
CA THR A 65 17.93 6.73 15.35
C THR A 65 18.89 6.59 14.18
N SER A 66 18.41 6.73 12.94
CA SER A 66 19.29 6.85 11.79
C SER A 66 20.02 8.18 11.90
N THR A 67 21.26 8.15 12.37
CA THR A 67 22.27 9.13 11.95
C THR A 67 22.13 9.20 10.44
N SER A 68 21.67 10.36 9.94
CA SER A 68 21.46 10.64 8.53
C SER A 68 22.44 9.84 7.70
N VAL A 69 21.96 8.80 7.00
CA VAL A 69 22.79 8.15 5.99
C VAL A 69 23.19 9.30 5.08
N ARG A 70 24.48 9.63 5.07
CA ARG A 70 25.06 10.60 4.14
C ARG A 70 24.92 9.99 2.75
N ASN A 71 23.72 10.09 2.21
CA ASN A 71 23.45 9.99 0.81
C ASN A 71 23.13 11.41 0.39
N ASP A 72 23.90 11.95 -0.56
CA ASP A 72 23.70 13.29 -1.14
C ASP A 72 22.31 13.49 -1.80
N SER A 73 21.45 12.47 -1.75
CA SER A 73 20.07 12.45 -2.21
C SER A 73 19.02 12.62 -1.10
N VAL A 74 19.40 12.58 0.19
CA VAL A 74 18.48 12.82 1.31
C VAL A 74 18.80 14.20 1.90
N PRO A 75 17.95 15.23 1.67
CA PRO A 75 18.20 16.56 2.19
C PRO A 75 18.35 16.52 3.71
N TYR A 76 19.23 17.37 4.24
CA TYR A 76 19.43 17.55 5.68
C TYR A 76 18.06 17.73 6.35
N ILE A 77 17.74 16.86 7.30
CA ILE A 77 16.41 16.87 7.93
C ILE A 77 16.36 18.04 8.89
N THR A 78 15.84 19.18 8.43
CA THR A 78 15.66 20.38 9.24
C THR A 78 14.43 20.24 10.13
N SER A 79 14.42 20.94 11.26
CA SER A 79 13.26 20.99 12.18
C SER A 79 11.96 21.37 11.46
N SER A 80 12.04 22.23 10.44
CA SER A 80 10.90 22.61 9.62
C SER A 80 10.16 21.44 8.93
N LEU A 81 10.81 20.29 8.71
CA LEU A 81 10.17 19.13 8.05
C LEU A 81 9.24 18.34 8.96
N TYR A 82 9.36 18.50 10.29
CA TYR A 82 8.51 17.81 11.27
C TYR A 82 7.80 18.73 12.27
N THR A 83 8.06 20.04 12.22
CA THR A 83 7.29 21.03 12.99
C THR A 83 5.84 21.06 12.53
N ASN A 84 4.91 20.97 13.48
CA ASN A 84 3.47 20.96 13.23
C ASN A 84 3.01 19.88 12.24
N THR A 85 3.67 18.72 12.25
CA THR A 85 3.22 17.55 11.48
C THR A 85 2.89 16.39 12.41
N ARG A 86 2.05 15.48 11.95
CA ARG A 86 1.74 14.24 12.67
C ARG A 86 1.43 13.10 11.72
N MET A 87 1.67 11.88 12.18
CA MET A 87 1.27 10.67 11.49
C MET A 87 0.12 10.00 12.26
N VAL A 88 -0.96 9.66 11.57
CA VAL A 88 -2.17 9.09 12.19
C VAL A 88 -2.64 7.90 11.38
N MET A 89 -2.90 6.79 12.08
CA MET A 89 -3.63 5.65 11.52
C MET A 89 -5.14 5.93 11.67
N SER A 90 -5.80 6.31 10.57
CA SER A 90 -7.24 6.59 10.62
C SER A 90 -8.05 5.31 10.89
N PHE A 91 -9.23 5.47 11.51
CA PHE A 91 -10.17 4.35 11.74
C PHE A 91 -10.66 3.71 10.43
N ALA A 92 -10.57 4.44 9.31
CA ALA A 92 -10.91 3.97 7.96
C ALA A 92 -9.81 3.10 7.30
N GLY A 93 -8.68 2.87 7.99
CA GLY A 93 -7.60 2.02 7.46
C GLY A 93 -6.61 2.75 6.57
N GLN A 94 -6.59 4.08 6.61
CA GLN A 94 -5.61 4.90 5.89
C GLN A 94 -4.57 5.47 6.85
N ILE A 95 -3.28 5.18 6.61
CA ILE A 95 -2.17 5.87 7.26
C ILE A 95 -2.04 7.26 6.62
N GLN A 96 -2.00 8.30 7.44
CA GLN A 96 -2.01 9.70 6.98
C GLN A 96 -0.85 10.46 7.61
N TYR A 97 -0.19 11.28 6.80
CA TYR A 97 0.75 12.30 7.21
C TYR A 97 0.10 13.66 7.05
N LEU A 98 -0.07 14.37 8.17
CA LEU A 98 -0.79 15.63 8.22
C LEU A 98 0.16 16.78 8.59
N GLN A 99 -0.12 17.95 8.06
CA GLN A 99 0.55 19.20 8.39
C GLN A 99 -0.49 20.23 8.83
N LEU A 100 -0.19 20.95 9.91
CA LEU A 100 -1.00 22.07 10.37
C LEU A 100 -0.76 23.26 9.44
N ASN A 101 -1.83 23.80 8.84
CA ASN A 101 -1.74 25.00 8.03
C ASN A 101 -1.77 26.28 8.89
N THR A 102 -1.64 27.44 8.23
CA THR A 102 -1.68 28.76 8.87
C THR A 102 -3.01 29.05 9.58
N GLU A 103 -4.10 28.43 9.14
CA GLU A 103 -5.43 28.51 9.74
C GLU A 103 -5.64 27.54 10.92
N LYS A 104 -4.58 26.86 11.37
CA LYS A 104 -4.61 25.85 12.45
C LYS A 104 -5.51 24.65 12.15
N THR A 105 -5.66 24.30 10.88
CA THR A 105 -6.37 23.10 10.44
C THR A 105 -5.38 22.05 9.90
N TRP A 106 -5.71 20.78 10.10
CA TRP A 106 -4.84 19.67 9.67
C TRP A 106 -5.14 19.30 8.22
N SER A 107 -4.15 19.47 7.35
CA SER A 107 -4.23 19.06 5.94
C SER A 107 -3.50 17.75 5.73
N VAL A 108 -4.11 16.82 4.99
CA VAL A 108 -3.46 15.55 4.61
C VAL A 108 -2.49 15.81 3.46
N ILE A 109 -1.19 15.65 3.73
CA ILE A 109 -0.12 15.84 2.74
C ILE A 109 0.19 14.54 2.01
N TRP A 110 0.06 13.41 2.72
CA TRP A 110 0.27 12.10 2.14
C TRP A 110 -0.59 11.08 2.87
N ALA A 111 -1.10 10.10 2.14
CA ALA A 111 -1.85 9.00 2.73
C ALA A 111 -1.71 7.71 1.90
N GLN A 112 -1.91 6.57 2.55
CA GLN A 112 -1.98 5.24 1.94
C GLN A 112 -2.98 4.34 2.69
N PRO A 113 -3.67 3.39 2.02
CA PRO A 113 -3.81 3.25 0.57
C PRO A 113 -4.50 4.48 -0.06
N ARG A 114 -4.15 4.84 -1.30
CA ARG A 114 -4.77 5.96 -2.05
C ARG A 114 -5.88 5.51 -2.98
N THR A 115 -5.67 4.37 -3.65
CA THR A 115 -6.60 3.84 -4.64
C THR A 115 -6.91 2.39 -4.33
N ARG A 116 -7.91 1.84 -5.02
CA ARG A 116 -8.23 0.40 -4.95
C ARG A 116 -7.01 -0.47 -5.26
N CYS A 117 -6.15 -0.06 -6.18
CA CYS A 117 -4.92 -0.80 -6.53
C CYS A 117 -3.82 -0.71 -5.50
N SER A 118 -3.87 0.26 -4.58
CA SER A 118 -2.95 0.29 -3.45
C SER A 118 -3.26 -0.83 -2.45
N LEU A 119 -4.51 -1.33 -2.41
CA LEU A 119 -4.87 -2.42 -1.52
C LEU A 119 -4.11 -3.68 -1.87
N TYR A 120 -3.66 -4.39 -0.83
CA TYR A 120 -2.96 -5.64 -1.02
C TYR A 120 -3.87 -6.66 -1.73
N ASN A 121 -3.35 -7.26 -2.80
CA ASN A 121 -4.04 -8.28 -3.58
C ASN A 121 -5.41 -7.85 -4.16
N ALA A 122 -5.56 -6.58 -4.56
CA ALA A 122 -6.83 -6.00 -5.03
C ALA A 122 -7.50 -6.76 -6.20
N CYS A 123 -6.72 -7.41 -7.07
CA CYS A 123 -7.20 -8.14 -8.25
C CYS A 123 -6.99 -9.66 -8.17
N GLY A 124 -6.62 -10.18 -6.99
CA GLY A 124 -6.31 -11.58 -6.79
C GLY A 124 -5.04 -12.04 -7.54
N ASN A 125 -4.76 -13.34 -7.43
CA ASN A 125 -3.59 -13.95 -8.07
C ASN A 125 -3.66 -13.84 -9.60
N PHE A 126 -2.53 -13.57 -10.24
CA PHE A 126 -2.41 -13.43 -11.70
C PHE A 126 -3.34 -12.35 -12.34
N GLY A 127 -3.86 -11.44 -11.52
CA GLY A 127 -4.55 -10.23 -11.95
C GLY A 127 -3.64 -9.00 -11.86
N SER A 128 -3.77 -8.10 -12.83
CA SER A 128 -3.15 -6.77 -12.82
C SER A 128 -4.19 -5.71 -12.45
N CYS A 129 -3.75 -4.71 -11.69
CA CYS A 129 -4.60 -3.61 -11.23
C CYS A 129 -4.18 -2.29 -11.87
N ASN A 130 -5.13 -1.60 -12.49
CA ASN A 130 -4.95 -0.24 -12.98
C ASN A 130 -6.19 0.61 -12.66
N SER A 131 -6.05 1.53 -11.72
CA SER A 131 -7.15 2.41 -11.28
C SER A 131 -7.56 3.46 -12.30
N ASN A 132 -6.79 3.65 -13.38
CA ASN A 132 -7.10 4.60 -14.45
C ASN A 132 -7.92 3.97 -15.58
N ASN A 133 -8.11 2.65 -15.56
CA ASN A 133 -8.94 1.95 -16.54
C ASN A 133 -10.39 1.88 -16.04
N GLU A 134 -11.34 1.81 -16.98
CA GLU A 134 -12.76 1.54 -16.65
C GLU A 134 -12.92 0.21 -15.89
N VAL A 135 -12.23 -0.83 -16.36
CA VAL A 135 -12.12 -2.11 -15.65
C VAL A 135 -10.80 -2.14 -14.89
N VAL A 136 -10.90 -2.00 -13.57
CA VAL A 136 -9.74 -1.89 -12.66
C VAL A 136 -8.85 -3.12 -12.69
N CYS A 137 -9.45 -4.32 -12.78
CA CYS A 137 -8.73 -5.59 -12.73
C CYS A 137 -8.80 -6.33 -14.07
N LYS A 138 -7.65 -6.76 -14.57
CA LYS A 138 -7.54 -7.62 -15.77
C LYS A 138 -6.64 -8.81 -15.48
N CYS A 139 -6.98 -9.97 -16.01
CA CYS A 139 -6.06 -11.11 -15.98
C CYS A 139 -4.84 -10.82 -16.85
N LEU A 140 -3.68 -11.34 -16.44
CA LEU A 140 -2.48 -11.32 -17.27
C LEU A 140 -2.70 -12.09 -18.58
N PRO A 141 -1.96 -11.79 -19.65
CA PRO A 141 -1.99 -12.59 -20.89
C PRO A 141 -1.80 -14.09 -20.60
N GLY A 142 -2.61 -14.95 -21.24
CA GLY A 142 -2.64 -16.40 -20.99
C GLY A 142 -3.50 -16.84 -19.79
N PHE A 143 -4.09 -15.92 -19.04
CA PHE A 143 -4.96 -16.22 -17.90
C PHE A 143 -6.43 -15.84 -18.16
N GLN A 144 -7.32 -16.44 -17.37
CA GLN A 144 -8.76 -16.15 -17.36
C GLN A 144 -9.30 -16.13 -15.93
N PRO A 145 -10.41 -15.43 -15.64
CA PRO A 145 -10.97 -15.38 -14.29
C PRO A 145 -11.30 -16.78 -13.77
N VAL A 146 -10.97 -17.04 -12.50
CA VAL A 146 -11.36 -18.31 -11.85
C VAL A 146 -12.88 -18.47 -11.81
N SER A 147 -13.60 -17.37 -11.63
CA SER A 147 -15.05 -17.34 -11.72
C SER A 147 -15.48 -16.09 -12.48
N PRO A 148 -15.92 -16.23 -13.76
CA PRO A 148 -16.36 -15.11 -14.58
C PRO A 148 -17.50 -14.31 -13.97
N GLU A 149 -18.42 -14.96 -13.26
CA GLU A 149 -19.57 -14.31 -12.61
C GLU A 149 -19.13 -13.29 -11.55
N TYR A 150 -18.29 -13.70 -10.59
CA TYR A 150 -17.76 -12.80 -9.56
C TYR A 150 -16.86 -11.72 -10.18
N TRP A 151 -16.07 -12.08 -11.19
CA TRP A 151 -15.19 -11.13 -11.87
C TRP A 151 -15.98 -9.99 -12.52
N ASN A 152 -17.09 -10.33 -13.19
CA ASN A 152 -17.97 -9.38 -13.86
C ASN A 152 -18.81 -8.56 -12.87
N SER A 153 -19.07 -9.07 -11.66
CA SER A 153 -19.67 -8.28 -10.57
C SER A 153 -18.67 -7.39 -9.84
N GLY A 154 -17.40 -7.37 -10.27
CA GLY A 154 -16.34 -6.55 -9.68
C GLY A 154 -15.62 -7.17 -8.48
N ASP A 155 -15.94 -8.42 -8.11
CA ASP A 155 -15.20 -9.20 -7.12
C ASP A 155 -14.08 -9.99 -7.82
N ASN A 156 -12.89 -9.42 -7.79
CA ASN A 156 -11.69 -10.00 -8.41
C ASN A 156 -10.82 -10.76 -7.39
N SER A 157 -11.31 -10.98 -6.15
CA SER A 157 -10.51 -11.57 -5.05
C SER A 157 -10.02 -12.99 -5.36
N ARG A 158 -10.78 -13.75 -6.15
CA ARG A 158 -10.43 -15.11 -6.59
C ARG A 158 -9.30 -15.14 -7.63
N GLY A 159 -8.98 -14.01 -8.24
CA GLY A 159 -7.93 -13.91 -9.24
C GLY A 159 -8.23 -14.67 -10.53
N CYS A 160 -7.16 -15.04 -11.21
CA CYS A 160 -7.17 -15.68 -12.50
C CYS A 160 -6.43 -17.03 -12.47
N THR A 161 -6.76 -17.92 -13.39
CA THR A 161 -6.07 -19.19 -13.63
C THR A 161 -5.58 -19.26 -15.07
N ARG A 162 -4.60 -20.12 -15.35
CA ARG A 162 -4.11 -20.35 -16.72
C ARG A 162 -5.24 -20.87 -17.61
N ARG A 163 -5.27 -20.42 -18.86
CA ARG A 163 -6.20 -20.95 -19.87
C ARG A 163 -5.82 -22.36 -20.29
N SER A 164 -4.52 -22.59 -20.45
CA SER A 164 -3.96 -23.85 -20.95
C SER A 164 -3.28 -24.65 -19.83
N PRO A 165 -3.37 -26.00 -19.85
CA PRO A 165 -2.61 -26.84 -18.93
C PRO A 165 -1.10 -26.71 -19.19
N LEU A 166 -0.30 -26.81 -18.13
CA LEU A 166 1.15 -26.83 -18.23
C LEU A 166 1.62 -28.08 -18.98
N CYS A 167 2.44 -27.89 -20.02
CA CYS A 167 3.22 -28.92 -20.72
C CYS A 167 2.55 -30.31 -20.77
N SER A 168 1.35 -30.36 -21.32
CA SER A 168 0.71 -31.62 -21.69
C SER A 168 0.96 -31.88 -23.18
N ASN A 169 0.99 -33.14 -23.62
CA ASN A 169 1.18 -33.51 -25.04
C ASN A 169 0.11 -32.92 -25.99
N SER A 170 -0.89 -32.22 -25.44
CA SER A 170 -2.00 -31.55 -26.12
C SER A 170 -2.01 -30.03 -25.87
N ALA A 171 -0.96 -29.46 -25.29
CA ALA A 171 -0.94 -28.04 -24.93
C ALA A 171 -0.70 -27.16 -26.18
N THR A 172 -1.63 -26.25 -26.45
CA THR A 172 -1.44 -25.17 -27.42
C THR A 172 -0.49 -24.12 -26.86
N SER A 173 0.42 -23.60 -27.70
CA SER A 173 1.33 -22.52 -27.32
C SER A 173 0.55 -21.25 -26.98
N ASP A 174 0.68 -20.75 -25.75
CA ASP A 174 0.16 -19.46 -25.36
C ASP A 174 1.15 -18.37 -25.83
N THR A 175 0.66 -17.37 -26.57
CA THR A 175 1.45 -16.19 -26.93
C THR A 175 1.36 -15.18 -25.78
N PHE A 176 2.52 -14.79 -25.23
CA PHE A 176 2.65 -13.81 -24.15
C PHE A 176 2.78 -12.38 -24.69
#